data_AF-A0A4Q3WI76-F1
#
_entry.id   AF-A0A4Q3WI76-F1
#
_cell.length_a   1.000
_cell.length_b   1.000
_cell.length_c   1.000
_cell.angle_alpha   90.00
_cell.angle_beta   90.00
_cell.angle_gamma   90.00
#
_symmetry.space_group_name_H-M   'P 1'
#
loop_
_entity.id
_entity.type
_entity.pdbx_description
1 polymer ?
#
loop_
_entity_poly.entity_id
_entity_poly.type
_entity_poly.pdbx_seq_one_letter_code
_entity_poly.pdbx_strand_id
1 'polypeptide(L)'
;MTSTSSPLQVAALYRFARIEDREAVRARLEQLCAPDVRGILLVAHEGLNGTIAGPAEAITRVLDGIRALPGFEALEVKFSGAERMPFYRMKVRIKA
;
A
#
# COMPACT_ATOMS: atom_id res chain seq x y z
N MET A 1 -24.37 11.93 -18.76
CA MET A 1 -22.90 11.96 -18.92
C MET A 1 -22.35 10.69 -18.29
N THR A 2 -21.93 9.74 -19.11
CA THR A 2 -21.44 8.42 -18.68
C THR A 2 -20.05 8.58 -18.07
N SER A 3 -19.94 8.45 -16.75
CA SER A 3 -18.65 8.43 -16.06
C SER A 3 -17.90 7.16 -16.43
N THR A 4 -16.89 7.29 -17.28
CA THR A 4 -15.94 6.23 -17.58
C THR A 4 -15.21 5.89 -16.27
N SER A 5 -15.55 4.76 -15.66
CA SER A 5 -14.84 4.23 -14.48
C SER A 5 -13.40 3.95 -14.90
N SER A 6 -12.47 4.85 -14.57
CA SER A 6 -11.05 4.52 -14.68
C SER A 6 -10.80 3.28 -13.83
N PRO A 7 -10.26 2.18 -14.40
CA PRO A 7 -10.09 0.95 -13.67
C PRO A 7 -9.17 1.19 -12.46
N LEU A 8 -9.63 0.79 -11.28
CA LEU A 8 -8.82 0.83 -10.08
C LEU A 8 -7.75 -0.26 -10.17
N GLN A 9 -6.59 0.02 -9.60
CA GLN A 9 -5.50 -0.92 -9.52
C GLN A 9 -5.43 -1.48 -8.09
N VAL A 10 -5.36 -2.80 -7.99
CA VAL A 10 -5.09 -3.51 -6.73
C VAL A 10 -3.63 -3.95 -6.75
N ALA A 11 -2.92 -3.71 -5.66
CA ALA A 11 -1.54 -4.13 -5.46
C ALA A 11 -1.46 -5.00 -4.21
N ALA A 12 -1.14 -6.29 -4.39
CA ALA A 12 -0.70 -7.16 -3.31
C ALA A 12 0.82 -7.07 -3.23
N LEU A 13 1.36 -6.73 -2.06
CA LEU A 13 2.78 -6.44 -1.88
C LEU A 13 3.37 -7.11 -0.65
N TYR A 14 4.65 -7.41 -0.72
CA TYR A 14 5.42 -7.81 0.45
C TYR A 14 6.91 -7.54 0.28
N ARG A 15 7.60 -7.44 1.42
CA ARG A 15 9.05 -7.42 1.50
C ARG A 15 9.50 -7.81 2.90
N PHE A 16 10.43 -8.76 2.98
CA PHE A 16 11.19 -9.01 4.20
C PHE A 16 12.38 -8.04 4.26
N ALA A 17 12.34 -7.14 5.24
CA ALA A 17 13.38 -6.17 5.54
C ALA A 17 13.19 -5.72 6.98
N ARG A 18 14.27 -5.63 7.75
CA ARG A 18 14.18 -5.29 9.17
C ARG A 18 13.62 -3.88 9.33
N ILE A 19 12.55 -3.76 10.11
CA ILE A 19 11.96 -2.48 10.51
C ILE A 19 12.28 -2.24 11.98
N GLU A 20 13.09 -1.21 12.26
CA GLU A 20 13.44 -0.81 13.62
C GLU A 20 12.28 -0.04 14.27
N ASP A 21 11.83 1.05 13.63
CA ASP A 21 10.72 1.87 14.10
C ASP A 21 9.44 1.60 13.31
N ARG A 22 8.63 0.66 13.82
CA ARG A 22 7.36 0.26 13.21
C ARG A 22 6.30 1.37 13.28
N GLU A 23 6.35 2.24 14.29
CA GLU A 23 5.39 3.33 14.45
C GLU A 23 5.67 4.45 13.44
N ALA A 24 6.95 4.81 13.23
CA ALA A 24 7.34 5.74 12.18
C ALA A 24 6.96 5.24 10.79
N VAL A 25 7.21 3.96 10.49
CA VAL A 25 6.79 3.35 9.22
C VAL A 25 5.28 3.36 9.10
N ARG A 26 4.54 2.98 10.15
CA ARG A 26 3.07 3.02 10.15
C ARG A 26 2.54 4.41 9.81
N ALA A 27 3.03 5.46 10.49
CA ALA A 27 2.59 6.83 10.26
C ALA A 27 2.88 7.29 8.83
N ARG A 28 4.06 6.99 8.29
CA ARG A 28 4.41 7.30 6.89
C ARG A 28 3.49 6.58 5.90
N LEU A 29 3.17 5.32 6.13
CA LEU A 29 2.25 4.57 5.26
C LEU A 29 0.82 5.10 5.30
N GLU A 30 0.34 5.54 6.47
CA GLU A 30 -0.98 6.17 6.60
C GLU A 30 -1.05 7.47 5.76
N GLN A 31 0.01 8.29 5.79
CA GLN A 31 0.11 9.49 4.97
C GLN A 31 0.22 9.18 3.47
N LEU A 32 1.02 8.18 3.09
CA LEU A 32 1.16 7.77 1.69
C LEU A 32 -0.17 7.26 1.13
N CYS A 33 -0.93 6.46 1.89
CA CYS A 33 -2.19 5.90 1.39
C CYS A 33 -3.34 6.92 1.36
N ALA A 34 -3.32 7.95 2.20
CA ALA A 34 -4.37 8.97 2.16
C ALA A 34 -4.30 9.85 0.90
N PRO A 35 -5.44 10.37 0.41
CA PRO A 35 -6.82 9.99 0.76
C PRO A 35 -7.40 8.85 -0.09
N ASP A 36 -6.74 8.49 -1.19
CA ASP A 36 -7.37 7.76 -2.30
C ASP A 36 -7.11 6.24 -2.31
N VAL A 37 -6.26 5.75 -1.40
CA VAL A 37 -5.91 4.34 -1.31
C VAL A 37 -6.59 3.69 -0.11
N ARG A 38 -7.17 2.51 -0.35
CA ARG A 38 -7.84 1.69 0.67
C ARG A 38 -7.25 0.30 0.71
N GLY A 39 -7.50 -0.44 1.78
CA GLY A 39 -6.96 -1.79 1.97
C GLY A 39 -6.27 -1.94 3.31
N ILE A 40 -5.29 -2.83 3.38
CA ILE A 40 -4.54 -3.13 4.60
C ILE A 40 -3.05 -3.25 4.32
N LEU A 41 -2.24 -2.64 5.19
CA LEU A 41 -0.80 -2.85 5.29
C LEU A 41 -0.48 -3.34 6.71
N LEU A 42 0.32 -4.38 6.80
CA LEU A 42 0.82 -5.01 8.03
C LEU A 42 2.30 -4.72 8.17
N VAL A 43 2.67 -4.06 9.26
CA VAL A 43 4.04 -3.68 9.60
C VAL A 43 4.53 -4.59 10.72
N ALA A 44 5.55 -5.40 10.46
CA ALA A 44 6.19 -6.28 11.44
C ALA A 44 7.69 -5.93 11.53
N HIS A 45 8.38 -6.42 12.55
CA HIS A 45 9.83 -6.23 12.64
C HIS A 45 10.58 -6.87 11.47
N GLU A 46 10.03 -7.96 10.91
CA GLU A 46 10.60 -8.68 9.78
C GLU A 46 10.28 -8.05 8.41
N GLY A 47 9.35 -7.10 8.33
CA GLY A 47 9.00 -6.46 7.07
C GLY A 47 7.57 -5.95 6.93
N LEU A 48 7.14 -5.80 5.68
CA LEU A 48 5.85 -5.28 5.27
C LEU A 48 5.11 -6.31 4.43
N ASN A 49 3.80 -6.41 4.62
CA ASN A 49 2.89 -7.16 3.74
C ASN A 49 1.57 -6.42 3.62
N GLY A 50 0.88 -6.50 2.48
CA GLY A 50 -0.52 -6.11 2.44
C GLY A 50 -1.12 -6.08 1.06
N THR A 51 -2.37 -5.63 1.01
CA THR A 51 -3.11 -5.43 -0.23
C THR A 51 -3.81 -4.08 -0.18
N ILE A 52 -3.54 -3.26 -1.18
CA ILE A 52 -4.09 -1.91 -1.33
C ILE A 52 -4.75 -1.73 -2.69
N ALA A 53 -5.72 -0.83 -2.79
CA ALA A 53 -6.39 -0.49 -4.04
C ALA A 53 -6.67 1.02 -4.13
N GLY A 54 -6.57 1.56 -5.34
CA GLY A 54 -6.80 2.98 -5.63
C GLY A 54 -6.57 3.30 -7.12
N PRO A 55 -6.64 4.58 -7.50
CA PRO A 55 -6.20 5.04 -8.82
C PRO A 55 -4.74 4.61 -9.10
N ALA A 56 -4.40 4.35 -10.36
CA ALA A 56 -3.10 3.81 -10.75
C ALA A 56 -1.94 4.75 -10.32
N GLU A 57 -2.12 6.06 -10.45
CA GLU A 57 -1.17 7.08 -9.99
C GLU A 57 -1.01 7.08 -8.47
N ALA A 58 -2.10 6.87 -7.72
CA ALA A 58 -2.07 6.79 -6.27
C ALA A 58 -1.33 5.53 -5.79
N ILE A 59 -1.59 4.38 -6.44
CA ILE A 59 -0.85 3.14 -6.18
C ILE A 59 0.64 3.32 -6.47
N THR A 60 0.99 3.90 -7.61
CA THR A 60 2.39 4.16 -7.98
C THR A 60 3.09 5.02 -6.93
N ARG A 61 2.49 6.13 -6.52
CA ARG A 61 3.01 7.01 -5.44
C ARG A 61 3.24 6.27 -4.13
N VAL A 62 2.32 5.40 -3.72
CA VAL A 62 2.48 4.59 -2.50
C VAL A 62 3.65 3.62 -2.64
N LEU A 63 3.76 2.91 -3.75
CA LEU A 63 4.82 1.93 -3.98
C LEU A 63 6.20 2.59 -4.02
N ASP A 64 6.33 3.75 -4.66
CA ASP A 64 7.59 4.49 -4.69
C ASP A 64 7.95 5.03 -3.30
N GLY A 65 6.95 5.49 -2.54
CA GLY A 65 7.13 5.89 -1.15
C GLY A 65 7.57 4.75 -0.22
N ILE A 66 7.12 3.52 -0.47
CA ILE A 66 7.57 2.30 0.22
C ILE A 66 8.99 1.93 -0.21
N ARG A 67 9.29 1.94 -1.52
CA ARG A 67 10.64 1.60 -2.05
C ARG A 67 11.72 2.56 -1.57
N ALA A 68 11.34 3.79 -1.21
CA ALA A 68 12.22 4.78 -0.58
C ALA A 68 12.46 4.54 0.92
N LEU A 69 11.92 3.46 1.52
CA LEU A 69 12.31 3.02 2.86
C LEU A 69 13.57 2.15 2.78
N PRO A 70 14.51 2.25 3.74
CA PRO A 70 15.70 1.42 3.76
C PRO A 70 15.36 -0.09 3.73
N GLY A 71 15.91 -0.82 2.75
CA GLY A 71 15.71 -2.26 2.60
C GLY A 71 14.45 -2.68 1.81
N PHE A 72 13.63 -1.71 1.37
CA PHE A 72 12.41 -1.92 0.60
C PHE A 72 12.54 -1.66 -0.90
N GLU A 73 13.75 -1.43 -1.41
CA GLU A 73 14.02 -1.09 -2.81
C GLU A 73 13.52 -2.20 -3.76
N ALA A 74 13.67 -3.46 -3.34
CA ALA A 74 13.20 -4.65 -4.05
C ALA A 74 11.85 -5.15 -3.49
N LEU A 75 10.91 -4.22 -3.27
CA LEU A 75 9.51 -4.52 -2.92
C LEU A 75 8.86 -5.41 -3.99
N GLU A 76 8.32 -6.56 -3.55
CA GLU A 76 7.57 -7.44 -4.44
C GLU A 76 6.12 -7.00 -4.53
N VAL A 77 5.61 -6.89 -5.75
CA VAL A 77 4.26 -6.40 -6.02
C VAL A 77 3.61 -7.22 -7.12
N LYS A 78 2.38 -7.67 -6.88
CA LYS A 78 1.49 -8.26 -7.89
C LYS A 78 0.30 -7.35 -8.09
N PHE A 79 0.03 -7.03 -9.36
CA PHE A 79 -1.09 -6.17 -9.74
C PHE A 79 -2.28 -6.96 -10.26
N SER A 80 -3.47 -6.41 -10.04
CA SER A 80 -4.71 -6.80 -10.72
C SER A 80 -5.63 -5.58 -10.88
N GLY A 81 -6.57 -5.64 -11.83
CA GLY A 81 -7.58 -4.59 -12.01
C GLY A 81 -8.83 -4.80 -11.15
N ALA A 82 -9.56 -3.72 -10.89
CA ALA A 82 -10.89 -3.75 -10.28
C ALA A 82 -11.79 -2.66 -10.87
N GLU A 83 -13.05 -3.00 -11.19
CA GLU A 83 -14.04 -2.06 -11.72
C GLU A 83 -14.63 -1.12 -10.65
N ARG A 84 -14.57 -1.55 -9.38
CA ARG A 84 -15.07 -0.83 -8.21
C ARG A 84 -14.13 -1.02 -7.04
N MET A 85 -14.14 -0.06 -6.10
CA MET A 85 -13.26 -0.08 -4.94
C MET A 85 -13.54 -1.33 -4.07
N PRO A 86 -12.58 -2.28 -3.95
CA PRO A 86 -12.83 -3.56 -3.27
C PRO A 86 -12.75 -3.45 -1.74
N PHE A 87 -12.21 -2.34 -1.21
CA PHE A 87 -11.99 -2.14 0.21
C PHE A 87 -12.78 -0.94 0.73
N TYR A 88 -13.35 -1.07 1.93
CA TYR A 88 -14.14 0.00 2.54
C TYR A 88 -13.29 1.17 3.06
N ARG A 89 -12.16 0.87 3.71
CA ARG A 89 -11.27 1.86 4.34
C ARG A 89 -9.82 1.42 4.28
N MET A 90 -8.90 2.36 4.49
CA MET A 90 -7.49 2.07 4.71
C MET A 90 -7.24 1.63 6.16
N LYS A 91 -6.30 0.69 6.36
CA LYS A 91 -5.79 0.28 7.67
C LYS A 91 -4.28 0.03 7.60
N VAL A 92 -3.50 0.69 8.43
CA VAL A 92 -2.10 0.32 8.66
C VAL A 92 -1.98 -0.23 10.08
N ARG A 93 -1.54 -1.48 10.21
CA ARG A 93 -1.49 -2.19 11.49
C ARG A 93 -0.09 -2.67 11.80
N ILE A 94 0.34 -2.47 13.04
CA ILE A 94 1.54 -3.12 13.56
C ILE A 94 1.16 -4.54 13.98
N LYS A 95 1.92 -5.52 13.51
CA LYS A 95 1.82 -6.92 13.95
C LYS A 95 2.84 -7.15 15.06
N ALA A 96 2.38 -7.73 16.17
CA ALA A 96 3.21 -8.11 17.32
C ALA A 96 4.29 -9.11 16.90
#